data_AF-A0A484QMR2-F1
#
_entry.id   AF-A0A484QMR2-F1
#
_cell.length_a   1.000
_cell.length_b   1.000
_cell.length_c   1.000
_cell.angle_alpha   90.00
_cell.angle_beta   90.00
_cell.angle_gamma   90.00
#
_symmetry.space_group_name_H-M   'P 1'
#
loop_
_entity.id
_entity.type
_entity.pdbx_description
1 polymer ?
#
loop_
_entity_poly.entity_id
_entity_poly.type
_entity_poly.pdbx_seq_one_letter_code
_entity_poly.pdbx_strand_id
1 'polypeptide(L)' 'MSEATFYTWKKKYADFGVSELRKLKQLEDENARLRRIVADLTLDKQILQEVVRKKV' A
#
# COMPACT_ATOMS: atom_id res chain seq x y z
N MET A 1 12.50 -24.30 29.86
CA MET A 1 13.08 -23.55 28.72
C MET A 1 14.42 -22.97 29.17
N SER A 2 15.51 -23.20 28.43
CA SER A 2 16.80 -22.59 28.76
C SER A 2 16.85 -21.13 28.25
N GLU A 3 17.67 -20.32 28.89
CA GLU A 3 17.89 -18.91 28.54
C GLU A 3 18.39 -18.76 27.10
N ALA A 4 19.32 -19.63 26.66
CA ALA A 4 19.79 -19.68 25.28
C ALA A 4 18.65 -19.90 24.28
N THR A 5 17.76 -20.85 24.56
CA THR A 5 16.58 -21.10 23.71
C THR A 5 15.65 -19.88 23.71
N PHE A 6 15.42 -19.23 24.85
CA PHE A 6 14.59 -18.01 24.91
C PHE A 6 15.15 -16.87 24.03
N TYR A 7 16.46 -16.61 24.08
CA TYR A 7 17.10 -15.56 23.27
C TYR A 7 17.08 -15.87 21.76
N THR A 8 17.25 -17.13 21.36
CA THR A 8 17.13 -17.53 19.95
C THR A 8 15.73 -17.27 19.40
N TRP A 9 14.69 -17.62 20.17
CA TRP A 9 13.31 -17.37 19.78
C TRP A 9 13.01 -15.86 19.77
N LYS A 10 13.40 -15.12 20.81
CA LYS A 10 13.23 -13.66 20.85
C LYS A 10 13.84 -12.98 19.63
N LYS A 11 15.08 -13.35 19.25
CA LYS A 11 15.75 -12.80 18.06
C LYS A 11 15.00 -13.14 16.76
N LYS A 12 14.59 -14.41 16.60
CA LYS A 12 13.91 -14.87 15.38
C LYS A 12 12.56 -14.18 15.13
N TYR A 13 11.80 -13.90 16.19
CA TYR A 13 10.45 -13.36 16.06
C TYR A 13 10.35 -11.84 16.26
N ALA A 14 11.33 -11.20 16.89
CA ALA A 14 11.35 -9.73 17.02
C ALA A 14 11.47 -9.03 15.67
N ASP A 15 12.36 -9.53 14.79
CA ASP A 15 12.58 -8.94 13.47
C ASP A 15 11.44 -9.24 12.48
N PHE A 16 10.71 -10.34 12.72
CA PHE A 16 9.55 -10.71 11.91
C PHE A 16 8.41 -9.69 12.04
N GLY A 17 8.12 -9.21 13.25
CA GLY A 17 7.09 -8.19 13.45
C GLY A 17 7.42 -6.86 12.76
N VAL A 18 8.69 -6.45 12.80
CA VAL A 18 9.15 -5.17 12.20
C VAL A 18 9.11 -5.21 10.67
N SER A 19 9.49 -6.34 10.06
CA SER A 19 9.48 -6.51 8.61
C SER A 19 8.06 -6.55 8.04
N GLU A 20 7.13 -7.26 8.69
CA GLU A 20 5.73 -7.28 8.28
C GLU A 20 5.06 -5.90 8.43
N LEU A 21 5.34 -5.16 9.51
CA LEU A 21 4.86 -3.78 9.67
C LEU A 21 5.39 -2.84 8.59
N ARG A 22 6.67 -2.97 8.22
CA ARG A 22 7.26 -2.17 7.13
C ARG A 22 6.58 -2.47 5.79
N LYS A 23 6.32 -3.76 5.50
CA LYS A 23 5.62 -4.19 4.29
C LYS A 23 4.18 -3.68 4.27
N LEU A 24 3.48 -3.75 5.41
CA LEU A 24 2.13 -3.21 5.53
C LEU A 24 2.11 -1.70 5.23
N LYS A 25 3.04 -0.94 5.81
CA LYS A 25 3.14 0.49 5.57
C LYS A 25 3.38 0.84 4.10
N GLN A 26 4.27 0.09 3.43
CA GLN A 26 4.53 0.25 1.99
C GLN A 26 3.28 -0.04 1.15
N LEU A 27 2.52 -1.08 1.49
CA LEU A 27 1.28 -1.41 0.78
C LEU A 27 0.19 -0.35 0.99
N GLU A 28 0.07 0.20 2.20
CA GLU A 28 -0.85 1.30 2.49
C GLU A 28 -0.50 2.56 1.69
N ASP A 29 0.78 2.93 1.65
CA ASP A 29 1.25 4.10 0.91
C ASP A 29 1.04 3.93 -0.60
N GLU A 30 1.32 2.74 -1.15
CA GLU A 30 1.08 2.45 -2.57
C GLU A 30 -0.42 2.43 -2.89
N ASN A 31 -1.26 1.87 -2.03
CA ASN A 31 -2.72 1.88 -2.21
C ASN A 31 -3.27 3.32 -2.21
N ALA A 32 -2.77 4.18 -1.32
CA ALA A 32 -3.13 5.59 -1.31
C ALA A 32 -2.72 6.30 -2.61
N ARG A 33 -1.50 6.02 -3.10
CA ARG A 33 -1.01 6.56 -4.39
C ARG A 33 -1.87 6.10 -5.56
N LEU A 34 -2.17 4.81 -5.64
CA LEU A 34 -3.00 4.23 -6.70
C LEU A 34 -4.42 4.81 -6.68
N ARG A 35 -5.04 4.96 -5.51
CA ARG A 35 -6.36 5.58 -5.38
C ARG A 35 -6.40 7.00 -5.90
N ARG A 36 -5.37 7.80 -5.62
CA ARG A 36 -5.26 9.17 -6.17
C ARG A 36 -5.19 9.16 -7.69
N ILE A 37 -4.29 8.35 -8.24
CA ILE A 37 -4.12 8.24 -9.71
C ILE A 37 -5.43 7.79 -10.37
N VAL A 38 -6.13 6.81 -9.80
CA VAL A 38 -7.42 6.35 -10.33
C VAL A 38 -8.47 7.45 -10.28
N ALA A 39 -8.54 8.23 -9.20
CA ALA A 39 -9.47 9.35 -9.10
C ALA A 39 -9.20 10.42 -10.18
N ASP A 40 -7.93 10.83 -10.32
CA ASP A 40 -7.51 11.83 -11.31
C ASP A 40 -7.84 11.36 -12.74
N LEU A 41 -7.45 10.12 -13.09
CA LEU A 41 -7.73 9.55 -14.41
C LEU A 41 -9.24 9.37 -14.67
N THR A 42 -10.02 9.09 -13.63
CA THR A 42 -11.48 8.96 -13.76
C THR A 42 -12.10 10.31 -14.09
N LEU A 43 -11.65 11.38 -13.41
CA LEU A 43 -12.10 12.74 -13.68
C LEU A 43 -11.72 13.19 -15.09
N ASP A 44 -10.47 12.98 -15.51
CA ASP A 44 -10.00 13.30 -16.87
C ASP A 44 -10.83 12.59 -17.93
N LYS A 45 -11.11 11.29 -17.72
CA LYS A 45 -11.97 10.52 -18.61
C LYS A 45 -13.38 11.11 -18.70
N GLN A 46 -13.97 11.51 -17.58
CA GLN A 46 -15.30 12.13 -17.57
C GLN A 46 -15.32 13.44 -18.37
N ILE A 47 -14.33 14.31 -18.15
CA ILE A 47 -14.19 15.58 -18.87
C ILE A 47 -14.05 15.33 -20.37
N LEU A 48 -13.19 14.39 -20.78
CA LEU A 48 -12.99 14.06 -22.20
C LEU A 48 -14.28 13.51 -22.84
N GLN A 49 -15.01 12.66 -22.13
CA GLN A 49 -16.30 12.15 -22.60
C GLN A 49 -17.34 13.26 -22.77
N GLU A 50 -17.40 14.22 -21.85
CA GLU A 50 -18.29 15.39 -21.99
C GLU A 50 -17.92 16.28 -23.16
N VAL A 51 -16.62 16.53 -23.39
CA VAL A 51 -16.15 17.32 -24.53
C VAL A 51 -16.52 16.65 -25.85
N VAL A 52 -16.35 15.33 -25.96
CA VAL A 52 -16.76 14.58 -27.16
C VAL A 52 -18.28 14.65 -27.34
N ARG A 53 -19.07 14.45 -26.28
CA ARG A 53 -20.54 14.56 -26.33
C ARG A 53 -21.04 15.93 -26.75
N LYS A 54 -20.34 17.02 -26.42
CA LYS A 54 -20.69 18.38 -26.83
C LYS A 54 -20.31 18.71 -28.28
N LYS A 55 -19.41 17.93 -28.89
CA LYS A 55 -18.92 18.14 -30.27
C LYS A 55 -19.73 17.37 -31.31
N VAL A 56 -20.45 16.32 -30.90
CA VAL A 56 -21.40 15.55 -31.73
C VAL A 56 -22.78 16.17 -31.56
#